data_AF-A0A7Y7IZN6-F1
#
_entry.id   AF-A0A7Y7IZN6-F1
#
_cell.length_a   1.000
_cell.length_b   1.000
_cell.length_c   1.000
_cell.angle_alpha   90.00
_cell.angle_beta   90.00
_cell.angle_gamma   90.00
#
_symmetry.space_group_name_H-M   'P 1'
#
loop_
_entity.id
_entity.type
_entity.pdbx_description
1 polymer ?
#
loop_
_entity_poly.entity_id
_entity_poly.type
_entity_poly.pdbx_seq_one_letter_code
_entity_poly.pdbx_strand_id
1 'polypeptide(L)' 'MNQKTMSADGKGGQAGGDITPLRIGVAGLGTVGAGLVKLLRANESIVADRAGRPIVVTAVA' A
#
# COMPACT_ATOMS: atom_id res chain seq x y z
N MET A 1 -1.64 -12.09 -33.80
CA MET A 1 -2.74 -12.78 -33.11
C MET A 1 -2.21 -13.23 -31.76
N ASN A 2 -2.58 -12.56 -30.66
CA ASN A 2 -2.62 -13.11 -29.29
C ASN A 2 -3.18 -12.04 -28.35
N GLN A 3 -4.51 -11.90 -28.41
CA GLN A 3 -5.32 -11.30 -27.38
C GLN A 3 -5.63 -12.40 -26.36
N LYS A 4 -4.90 -12.46 -25.25
CA LYS A 4 -5.31 -13.28 -24.10
C LYS A 4 -5.29 -12.43 -22.83
N THR A 5 -6.43 -11.77 -22.63
CA THR A 5 -7.15 -11.67 -21.35
C THR A 5 -6.35 -11.21 -20.12
N MET A 6 -6.62 -9.96 -19.73
CA MET A 6 -7.10 -9.60 -18.39
C MET A 6 -6.58 -10.47 -17.22
N SER A 7 -5.53 -9.97 -16.56
CA SER A 7 -5.55 -9.91 -15.10
C SER A 7 -5.35 -8.46 -14.71
N ALA A 8 -6.44 -7.83 -14.33
CA ALA A 8 -6.45 -6.55 -13.66
C ALA A 8 -5.92 -6.76 -12.23
N ASP A 9 -4.60 -6.83 -12.07
CA ASP A 9 -3.97 -6.61 -10.76
C ASP A 9 -3.29 -5.24 -10.76
N GLY A 10 -4.11 -4.21 -10.96
CA GLY A 10 -3.74 -2.89 -10.53
C GLY A 10 -3.85 -2.80 -9.02
N LYS A 11 -2.75 -2.94 -8.27
CA LYS A 11 -2.63 -2.32 -6.93
C LYS A 11 -1.19 -1.99 -6.53
N GLY A 12 -0.96 -0.70 -6.32
CA GLY A 12 0.09 -0.20 -5.42
C GLY A 12 1.24 0.56 -6.07
N GLY A 13 0.92 1.70 -6.69
CA GLY A 13 1.74 2.91 -6.74
C GLY A 13 3.13 2.81 -7.40
N GLN A 14 3.22 3.20 -8.66
CA GLN A 14 4.46 3.75 -9.19
C GLN A 14 4.51 5.23 -8.80
N ALA A 15 5.26 5.57 -7.75
CA ALA A 15 5.71 6.94 -7.50
C ALA A 15 7.17 7.02 -7.95
N GLY A 16 7.40 7.77 -9.03
CA GLY A 16 8.66 7.78 -9.77
C GLY A 16 9.84 8.42 -9.04
N GLY A 17 11.03 7.94 -9.40
CA GLY A 17 12.35 8.41 -8.98
C GLY A 17 12.98 7.48 -7.95
N ASP A 18 13.52 6.32 -8.36
CA ASP A 18 14.35 5.37 -7.57
C ASP A 18 13.90 5.01 -6.13
N ILE A 19 12.67 5.35 -5.72
CA ILE A 19 12.13 5.14 -4.37
C ILE A 19 11.04 4.08 -4.43
N THR A 20 11.44 2.83 -4.22
CA THR A 20 10.52 1.69 -4.16
C THR A 20 9.54 1.83 -2.98
N PRO A 21 8.22 1.78 -3.20
CA PRO A 21 7.23 1.84 -2.12
C PRO A 21 7.40 0.70 -1.12
N LEU A 22 7.23 1.01 0.17
CA LEU A 22 7.27 0.02 1.23
C LEU A 22 5.90 -0.67 1.32
N ARG A 23 5.86 -1.94 0.90
CA ARG A 23 4.66 -2.77 0.96
C ARG A 23 4.60 -3.49 2.31
N ILE A 24 3.52 -3.28 3.06
CA ILE A 24 3.31 -3.90 4.37
C ILE A 24 2.04 -4.75 4.39
N GLY A 25 2.06 -5.80 5.21
CA GLY A 25 0.89 -6.59 5.57
C GLY A 25 0.45 -6.24 7.00
N VAL A 26 -0.85 -6.16 7.24
CA VAL A 26 -1.42 -6.01 8.59
C VAL A 26 -1.86 -7.40 9.05
N ALA A 27 -1.29 -7.90 10.15
CA ALA A 27 -1.73 -9.15 10.76
C ALA A 27 -2.81 -8.84 11.82
N GLY A 28 -4.06 -9.18 11.50
CA GLY A 28 -5.27 -8.92 12.28
C GLY A 28 -6.05 -7.71 11.78
N LEU A 29 -7.30 -7.90 11.35
CA LEU A 29 -8.25 -6.83 10.96
C LEU A 29 -9.24 -6.46 12.08
N GLY A 30 -8.96 -6.84 13.32
CA GLY A 30 -9.76 -6.43 14.49
C GLY A 30 -9.73 -4.90 14.70
N THR A 31 -10.23 -4.44 15.85
CA THR A 31 -10.32 -3.00 16.17
C THR A 31 -9.02 -2.24 15.94
N VAL A 32 -7.89 -2.85 16.31
CA VAL A 32 -6.56 -2.25 16.15
C VAL A 32 -6.14 -2.23 14.69
N GLY A 33 -6.30 -3.32 13.95
CA GLY A 33 -5.89 -3.39 12.54
C GLY A 33 -6.70 -2.47 11.63
N ALA A 34 -8.02 -2.44 11.82
CA ALA A 34 -8.89 -1.52 11.11
C ALA A 34 -8.57 -0.05 11.45
N GLY A 35 -8.28 0.23 12.73
CA GLY A 35 -7.84 1.55 13.19
C GLY A 35 -6.50 1.97 12.56
N LEU A 36 -5.53 1.05 12.52
CA LEU A 36 -4.22 1.27 11.92
C LEU A 36 -4.33 1.61 10.43
N VAL A 37 -5.11 0.84 9.66
CA VAL A 37 -5.29 1.11 8.22
C VAL A 37 -5.93 2.48 7.98
N LYS A 38 -6.91 2.86 8.80
CA LYS A 38 -7.51 4.21 8.75
C LYS A 38 -6.48 5.29 9.07
N LEU A 39 -5.66 5.09 10.10
CA LEU A 39 -4.66 6.06 10.53
C LEU A 39 -3.54 6.23 9.49
N LEU A 40 -3.06 5.13 8.91
CA LEU A 40 -2.04 5.16 7.85
C LEU A 40 -2.53 5.91 6.60
N ARG A 41 -3.80 5.69 6.21
CA ARG A 41 -4.41 6.42 5.08
C ARG A 41 -4.59 7.91 5.40
N ALA A 42 -5.05 8.25 6.60
CA ALA A 42 -5.27 9.62 7.00
C ALA A 42 -3.97 10.44 7.14
N ASN A 43 -2.84 9.77 7.40
CA ASN A 43 -1.55 10.42 7.64
C ASN A 43 -0.50 10.07 6.58
N GLU A 44 -0.91 9.69 5.37
CA GLU A 44 -0.02 9.13 4.35
C GLU A 44 1.19 10.04 4.03
N SER A 45 0.97 11.36 3.94
CA SER A 45 2.03 12.33 3.66
C SER A 45 3.08 12.34 4.77
N ILE A 46 2.64 12.52 6.01
CA ILE A 46 3.54 12.59 7.17
C ILE A 46 4.29 11.27 7.37
N VAL A 47 3.61 10.15 7.13
CA VAL A 47 4.20 8.81 7.24
C VAL A 47 5.20 8.56 6.12
N ALA A 48 4.89 8.96 4.88
CA ALA A 48 5.79 8.83 3.74
C ALA A 48 7.04 9.72 3.89
N ASP A 49 6.87 10.95 4.37
CA ASP A 49 7.96 11.89 4.63
C ASP A 49 8.91 11.33 5.71
N ARG A 50 8.37 10.75 6.78
CA ARG A 50 9.17 10.11 7.84
C ARG A 50 9.82 8.80 7.39
N ALA A 51 9.15 8.02 6.56
CA ALA A 51 9.68 6.77 6.03
C ALA A 51 10.67 7.01 4.87
N GLY A 52 10.73 8.23 4.32
CA GLY A 52 11.46 8.55 3.09
C GLY A 52 10.93 7.83 1.85
N ARG A 53 9.74 7.20 1.94
CA ARG A 53 9.09 6.48 0.85
C ARG A 53 7.61 6.23 1.11
N PRO A 54 6.79 6.11 0.04
CA PRO A 54 5.37 5.79 0.18
C PRO A 54 5.16 4.42 0.85
N ILE A 55 4.21 4.33 1.79
CA ILE A 55 3.79 3.08 2.43
C ILE A 55 2.49 2.59 1.80
N VAL A 56 2.45 1.32 1.40
CA VAL A 56 1.29 0.68 0.79
C VAL A 56 0.90 -0.55 1.60
N VAL A 57 -0.32 -0.55 2.15
CA VAL A 57 -0.91 -1.75 2.76
C VAL A 57 -1.38 -2.68 1.65
N THR A 58 -0.78 -3.86 1.55
CA THR A 58 -1.00 -4.81 0.44
C THR A 58 -1.74 -6.07 0.84
N ALA A 59 -1.60 -6.49 2.09
CA ALA A 59 -2.29 -7.65 2.62
C ALA A 59 -2.85 -7.34 4.00
N VAL A 60 -3.97 -7.99 4.33
CA VAL A 60 -4.45 -8.08 5.70
C VAL A 60 -4.80 -9.54 5.96
N ALA A 61 -4.34 -10.08 7.09
CA ALA A 61 -4.65 -11.44 7.55
C ALA A 61 -5.49 -11.40 8.83
#